data_AF-A0A067SP95-F1
#
_entry.id   AF-A0A067SP95-F1
#
_cell.length_a   1.000
_cell.length_b   1.000
_cell.length_c   1.000
_cell.angle_alpha   90.00
_cell.angle_beta   90.00
_cell.angle_gamma   90.00
#
_symmetry.space_group_name_H-M   'P 1'
#
loop_
_entity.id
_entity.type
_entity.pdbx_description
1 polymer ?
#
loop_
_entity_poly.entity_id
_entity_poly.type
_entity_poly.pdbx_seq_one_letter_code
_entity_poly.pdbx_strand_id
1 'polypeptide(L)'
;RKLIVLDLNGTLVLRSAHQKRNPYVNPTQQRPLRTVHPRPYLSSFVSFVLHPDTKKWLDVMVWSSAQPHSVDDMVQKSFKERRKELKAVWARDTLGLSGDDYYQKTQTVKDLEKPPSLTLEEDKPRHSAKTTLLVDDSPLKAILQPWNHLCIPEYVQEMRRLDLAQRASGSNSASASAPSSASVSSNELVQEKPDVQLPESTSAVGNRRASDEPAPVEAPIQYDPTLLAVIGILDHLKHEENVASWMHSGGLLHAPTSASSSSSTPTLDHTNKQKLWFEHPTVLAYWASRGREALQQLELEVTSGVE
;
A
#
# COMPACT_ATOMS: atom_id res chain seq x y z
N ARG A 1 -20.13 0.90 16.06
CA ARG A 1 -18.78 1.33 15.60
C ARG A 1 -18.09 0.13 14.97
N LYS A 2 -17.22 0.32 13.98
CA LYS A 2 -16.36 -0.71 13.39
C LYS A 2 -14.99 -0.72 14.04
N LEU A 3 -14.25 -1.81 13.91
CA LEU A 3 -12.83 -1.95 14.27
C LEU A 3 -12.06 -2.41 13.03
N ILE A 4 -11.00 -1.71 12.68
CA ILE A 4 -10.02 -2.18 11.71
C ILE A 4 -8.74 -2.60 12.41
N VAL A 5 -8.29 -3.82 12.10
CA VAL A 5 -7.02 -4.39 12.55
C VAL A 5 -6.06 -4.37 11.36
N LEU A 6 -4.96 -3.64 11.49
CA LEU A 6 -4.01 -3.43 10.40
C LEU A 6 -2.76 -4.28 10.59
N ASP A 7 -2.43 -5.11 9.60
CA ASP A 7 -1.07 -5.59 9.46
C ASP A 7 -0.12 -4.48 8.98
N LEU A 8 1.20 -4.73 9.08
CA LEU A 8 2.22 -3.74 8.70
C LEU A 8 3.01 -4.17 7.47
N ASN A 9 3.96 -5.09 7.63
CA ASN A 9 4.90 -5.45 6.58
C ASN A 9 4.23 -6.33 5.53
N GLY A 10 4.23 -5.89 4.27
CA GLY A 10 3.49 -6.52 3.17
C GLY A 10 2.11 -5.89 2.97
N THR A 11 1.60 -5.17 3.97
CA THR A 11 0.26 -4.55 3.94
C THR A 11 0.34 -3.04 3.78
N LEU A 12 0.87 -2.32 4.79
CA LEU A 12 1.02 -0.85 4.78
C LEU A 12 2.42 -0.40 4.38
N VAL A 13 3.43 -1.25 4.59
CA VAL A 13 4.84 -0.92 4.35
C VAL A 13 5.60 -2.12 3.82
N LEU A 14 6.70 -1.88 3.12
CA LEU A 14 7.71 -2.87 2.77
C LEU A 14 8.99 -2.60 3.58
N ARG A 15 9.55 -3.61 4.25
CA ARG A 15 10.89 -3.49 4.84
C ARG A 15 11.97 -3.97 3.88
N SER A 16 13.05 -3.19 3.71
CA SER A 16 14.24 -3.58 2.92
C SER A 16 14.88 -4.85 3.47
N ALA A 17 15.57 -5.67 2.68
CA ALA A 17 16.25 -6.85 3.22
C ALA A 17 17.23 -6.48 4.35
N HIS A 18 17.48 -7.40 5.29
CA HIS A 18 18.53 -7.19 6.28
C HIS A 18 19.86 -6.95 5.56
N GLN A 19 20.57 -5.89 5.93
CA GLN A 19 21.91 -5.65 5.42
C GLN A 19 22.80 -6.83 5.81
N LYS A 20 23.45 -7.45 4.82
CA LYS A 20 24.45 -8.49 5.08
C LYS A 20 25.62 -7.81 5.76
N ARG A 21 25.77 -8.05 7.07
CA ARG A 21 26.92 -7.57 7.83
C ARG A 21 27.78 -8.76 8.25
N ASN A 22 29.09 -8.56 8.21
CA ASN A 22 30.04 -9.56 8.68
C ASN A 22 29.85 -9.72 10.21
N PRO A 23 29.41 -10.90 10.70
CA PRO A 23 29.05 -11.10 12.11
C PRO A 23 30.22 -10.93 13.07
N TYR A 24 31.46 -10.94 12.57
CA TYR A 24 32.68 -10.81 13.36
C TYR A 24 33.11 -9.37 13.66
N VAL A 25 32.41 -8.36 13.13
CA VAL A 25 32.84 -6.96 13.27
C VAL A 25 32.49 -6.36 14.64
N ASN A 26 31.42 -6.80 15.29
CA ASN A 26 31.12 -6.50 16.70
C ASN A 26 29.89 -7.31 17.20
N PRO A 27 30.08 -8.40 17.97
CA PRO A 27 28.98 -9.26 18.42
C PRO A 27 28.02 -8.59 19.43
N THR A 28 28.42 -7.47 20.05
CA THR A 28 27.61 -6.71 21.01
C THR A 28 26.77 -5.61 20.37
N GLN A 29 26.98 -5.29 19.09
CA GLN A 29 26.24 -4.22 18.43
C GLN A 29 24.85 -4.70 18.02
N GLN A 30 23.81 -4.01 18.49
CA GLN A 30 22.44 -4.28 18.05
C GLN A 30 22.34 -4.12 16.53
N ARG A 31 21.65 -5.06 15.88
CA ARG A 31 21.45 -4.98 14.43
C ARG A 31 20.66 -3.72 14.08
N PRO A 32 21.08 -2.95 13.08
CA PRO A 32 20.32 -1.78 12.65
C PRO A 32 18.93 -2.21 12.17
N LEU A 33 17.95 -1.36 12.43
CA LEU A 33 16.59 -1.56 11.94
C LEU A 33 16.58 -1.53 10.41
N ARG A 34 15.69 -2.33 9.83
CA ARG A 34 15.49 -2.37 8.37
C ARG A 34 14.91 -1.03 7.91
N THR A 35 15.26 -0.59 6.71
CA THR A 35 14.58 0.54 6.07
C THR A 35 13.11 0.17 5.86
N VAL A 36 12.21 1.10 6.15
CA VAL A 36 10.77 0.92 5.96
C VAL A 36 10.34 1.84 4.83
N HIS A 37 9.68 1.27 3.82
CA HIS A 37 9.17 1.97 2.66
C HIS A 37 7.65 1.98 2.74
N PRO A 38 7.00 3.15 2.83
CA PRO A 38 5.55 3.27 2.75
C PRO A 38 5.00 2.64 1.47
N ARG A 39 3.88 1.94 1.57
CA ARG A 39 3.05 1.61 0.39
C ARG A 39 2.44 2.91 -0.16
N PRO A 40 2.26 3.05 -1.49
CA PRO A 40 1.63 4.24 -2.04
C PRO A 40 0.29 4.55 -1.37
N TYR A 41 0.03 5.84 -1.19
CA TYR A 41 -1.15 6.41 -0.54
C TYR A 41 -1.27 6.14 0.97
N LEU A 42 -0.21 5.66 1.65
CA LEU A 42 -0.24 5.43 3.09
C LEU A 42 -0.58 6.69 3.90
N SER A 43 -0.05 7.86 3.52
CA SER A 43 -0.37 9.12 4.20
C SER A 43 -1.86 9.45 4.08
N SER A 44 -2.43 9.37 2.87
CA SER A 44 -3.85 9.56 2.60
C SER A 44 -4.71 8.57 3.39
N PHE A 45 -4.31 7.29 3.44
CA PHE A 45 -4.98 6.25 4.21
C PHE A 45 -4.98 6.55 5.72
N VAL A 46 -3.83 6.91 6.30
CA VAL A 46 -3.72 7.27 7.73
C VAL A 46 -4.57 8.49 8.04
N SER A 47 -4.55 9.50 7.16
CA SER A 47 -5.40 10.69 7.29
C SER A 47 -6.87 10.33 7.29
N PHE A 48 -7.32 9.43 6.41
CA PHE A 48 -8.70 8.94 6.37
C PHE A 48 -9.09 8.18 7.64
N VAL A 49 -8.37 7.13 8.01
CA VAL A 49 -8.79 6.24 9.12
C VAL A 49 -8.71 6.93 10.49
N LEU A 50 -7.87 7.96 10.62
CA LEU A 50 -7.77 8.78 11.82
C LEU A 50 -8.47 10.14 11.70
N HIS A 51 -9.18 10.44 10.60
CA HIS A 51 -9.94 11.68 10.48
C HIS A 51 -10.97 11.80 11.62
N PRO A 52 -11.22 12.99 12.22
CA PRO A 52 -12.19 13.15 13.30
C PRO A 52 -13.56 12.52 12.99
N ASP A 53 -14.07 12.68 11.76
CA ASP A 53 -15.35 12.08 11.36
C ASP A 53 -15.28 10.57 11.16
N THR A 54 -14.18 10.06 10.60
CA THR A 54 -13.97 8.61 10.48
C THR A 54 -13.90 7.96 11.87
N LYS A 55 -13.16 8.59 12.78
CA LYS A 55 -13.05 8.18 14.18
C LYS A 55 -14.35 8.25 14.95
N LYS A 56 -15.46 8.80 14.44
CA LYS A 56 -16.79 8.68 15.07
C LYS A 56 -17.31 7.25 14.95
N TRP A 57 -17.05 6.59 13.82
CA TRP A 57 -17.61 5.28 13.49
C TRP A 57 -16.58 4.16 13.31
N LEU A 58 -15.28 4.46 13.25
CA LEU A 58 -14.19 3.50 13.11
C LEU A 58 -13.18 3.61 14.26
N ASP A 59 -12.85 2.48 14.87
CA ASP A 59 -11.67 2.28 15.73
C ASP A 59 -10.55 1.65 14.91
N VAL A 60 -9.30 2.06 15.15
CA VAL A 60 -8.12 1.57 14.41
C VAL A 60 -7.12 0.98 15.38
N MET A 61 -6.62 -0.22 15.07
CA MET A 61 -5.49 -0.83 15.77
C MET A 61 -4.50 -1.47 14.80
N VAL A 62 -3.29 -1.70 15.29
CA VAL A 62 -2.24 -2.45 14.56
C VAL A 62 -2.08 -3.81 15.21
N TRP A 63 -1.95 -4.86 14.41
CA TRP A 63 -1.52 -6.18 14.87
C TRP A 63 -0.55 -6.76 13.86
N SER A 64 0.74 -6.88 14.21
CA SER A 64 1.78 -7.37 13.31
C SER A 64 2.47 -8.61 13.85
N SER A 65 2.86 -9.52 12.94
CA SER A 65 3.65 -10.72 13.29
C SER A 65 5.14 -10.43 13.53
N ALA A 66 5.58 -9.18 13.39
CA ALA A 66 6.95 -8.74 13.68
C ALA A 66 7.17 -8.51 15.17
N GLN A 67 8.42 -8.62 15.63
CA GLN A 67 8.79 -8.38 17.04
C GLN A 67 8.54 -6.91 17.45
N PRO A 68 8.32 -6.63 18.74
CA PRO A 68 7.92 -5.30 19.24
C PRO A 68 8.77 -4.13 18.72
N HIS A 69 10.10 -4.23 18.77
CA HIS A 69 10.99 -3.16 18.30
C HIS A 69 10.84 -2.87 16.79
N SER A 70 10.53 -3.90 16.00
CA SER A 70 10.29 -3.75 14.55
C SER A 70 8.92 -3.11 14.29
N VAL A 71 7.93 -3.44 15.12
CA VAL A 71 6.58 -2.86 15.04
C VAL A 71 6.62 -1.39 15.42
N ASP A 72 7.31 -1.02 16.50
CA ASP A 72 7.48 0.37 16.92
C ASP A 72 8.08 1.23 15.79
N ASP A 73 9.14 0.77 15.15
CA ASP A 73 9.77 1.47 14.01
C ASP A 73 8.82 1.66 12.81
N MET A 74 8.08 0.61 12.44
CA MET A 74 7.10 0.69 11.36
C MET A 74 5.92 1.61 11.70
N VAL A 75 5.40 1.52 12.93
CA VAL A 75 4.30 2.37 13.40
C VAL A 75 4.73 3.83 13.46
N GLN A 76 5.94 4.12 13.95
CA GLN A 76 6.48 5.48 13.99
C GLN A 76 6.60 6.08 12.58
N LYS A 77 7.06 5.31 11.59
CA LYS A 77 7.18 5.80 10.21
C LYS A 77 5.84 5.95 9.50
N SER A 78 4.87 5.06 9.77
CA SER A 78 3.55 5.08 9.15
C SER A 78 2.61 6.12 9.76
N PHE A 79 2.50 6.15 11.10
CA PHE A 79 1.51 6.96 11.82
C PHE A 79 2.11 8.21 12.46
N LYS A 80 3.45 8.30 12.60
CA LYS A 80 4.16 9.43 13.22
C LYS A 80 3.57 9.71 14.61
N GLU A 81 3.43 10.98 14.96
CA GLU A 81 2.77 11.41 16.19
C GLU A 81 1.33 10.91 16.33
N ARG A 82 0.63 10.56 15.24
CA ARG A 82 -0.76 10.10 15.32
C ARG A 82 -0.91 8.67 15.83
N ARG A 83 0.19 7.94 16.07
CA ARG A 83 0.18 6.58 16.65
C ARG A 83 -0.53 6.51 18.01
N LYS A 84 -0.54 7.60 18.79
CA LYS A 84 -1.27 7.74 20.07
C LYS A 84 -2.79 7.75 19.91
N GLU A 85 -3.30 7.86 18.68
CA GLU A 85 -4.73 7.77 18.38
C GLU A 85 -5.19 6.33 18.11
N LEU A 86 -4.26 5.37 17.95
CA LEU A 86 -4.57 3.95 17.78
C LEU A 86 -5.11 3.36 19.08
N LYS A 87 -6.09 2.47 18.98
CA LYS A 87 -6.65 1.76 20.13
C LYS A 87 -5.66 0.81 20.79
N ALA A 88 -4.84 0.16 19.98
CA ALA A 88 -3.79 -0.74 20.41
C ALA A 88 -2.73 -0.90 19.32
N VAL A 89 -1.53 -1.26 19.74
CA VAL A 89 -0.45 -1.72 18.87
C VAL A 89 0.02 -3.06 19.40
N TRP A 90 -0.28 -4.10 18.65
CA TRP A 90 0.04 -5.48 18.98
C TRP A 90 1.15 -5.99 18.07
N ALA A 91 2.11 -6.68 18.68
CA ALA A 91 3.26 -7.26 18.00
C ALA A 91 3.29 -8.78 18.21
N ARG A 92 4.38 -9.41 17.79
CA ARG A 92 4.56 -10.88 17.80
C ARG A 92 4.31 -11.53 19.16
N ASP A 93 4.62 -10.83 20.24
CA ASP A 93 4.44 -11.23 21.64
C ASP A 93 2.96 -11.41 22.03
N THR A 94 2.03 -10.83 21.29
CA THR A 94 0.57 -10.94 21.53
C THR A 94 -0.10 -12.09 20.79
N LEU A 95 0.64 -12.78 19.91
CA LEU A 95 0.08 -13.85 19.06
C LEU A 95 -0.14 -15.16 19.83
N GLY A 96 0.40 -15.31 21.03
CA GLY A 96 0.33 -16.56 21.81
C GLY A 96 1.25 -17.65 21.27
N LEU A 97 2.43 -17.26 20.76
CA LEU A 97 3.44 -18.19 20.26
C LEU A 97 4.18 -18.87 21.42
N SER A 98 4.66 -20.08 21.18
CA SER A 98 5.64 -20.71 22.06
C SER A 98 6.96 -19.92 22.09
N GLY A 99 7.80 -20.16 23.11
CA GLY A 99 9.11 -19.51 23.20
C GLY A 99 9.99 -19.77 21.96
N ASP A 100 9.95 -20.99 21.42
CA ASP A 100 10.71 -21.37 20.23
C ASP A 100 10.15 -20.68 18.97
N ASP A 101 8.84 -20.71 18.79
CA ASP A 101 8.15 -20.06 17.67
C ASP A 101 8.36 -18.54 17.66
N TYR A 102 8.52 -17.92 18.82
CA TYR A 102 8.69 -16.48 18.94
C TYR A 102 9.95 -15.97 18.21
N TYR A 103 11.03 -16.74 18.19
CA TYR A 103 12.30 -16.33 17.55
C TYR A 103 12.48 -16.86 16.12
N GLN A 104 11.55 -17.67 15.62
CA GLN A 104 11.64 -18.31 14.32
C GLN A 104 10.64 -17.75 13.32
N LYS A 105 10.90 -17.96 12.02
CA LYS A 105 9.92 -17.66 10.97
C LYS A 105 8.85 -18.77 10.95
N THR A 106 7.87 -18.63 11.83
CA THR A 106 6.72 -19.54 11.92
C THR A 106 5.48 -18.91 11.28
N GLN A 107 4.54 -19.73 10.83
CA GLN A 107 3.23 -19.27 10.40
C GLN A 107 2.45 -18.77 11.63
N THR A 108 1.87 -17.58 11.53
CA THR A 108 1.15 -16.95 12.64
C THR A 108 -0.33 -16.81 12.32
N VAL A 109 -1.18 -16.89 13.35
CA VAL A 109 -2.63 -16.64 13.28
C VAL A 109 -2.99 -15.45 14.15
N LYS A 110 -3.86 -14.57 13.66
CA LYS A 110 -4.43 -13.41 14.36
C LYS A 110 -5.88 -13.72 14.72
N ASP A 111 -6.07 -14.18 15.94
CA ASP A 111 -7.40 -14.52 16.47
C ASP A 111 -8.19 -13.25 16.83
N LEU A 112 -9.20 -12.92 16.02
CA LEU A 112 -10.00 -11.70 16.17
C LEU A 112 -10.96 -11.72 17.36
N GLU A 113 -11.03 -12.80 18.15
CA GLU A 113 -11.71 -12.80 19.46
C GLU A 113 -10.87 -12.10 20.54
N LYS A 114 -9.55 -12.01 20.37
CA LYS A 114 -8.66 -11.35 21.34
C LYS A 114 -8.83 -9.83 21.41
N PRO A 115 -8.80 -9.05 20.31
CA PRO A 115 -8.90 -7.58 20.41
C PRO A 115 -10.19 -7.06 21.07
N PRO A 116 -11.38 -7.65 20.81
CA PRO A 116 -12.60 -7.30 21.55
C PRO A 116 -12.51 -7.48 23.07
N SER A 117 -11.64 -8.36 23.53
CA SER A 117 -11.44 -8.62 24.96
C SER A 117 -10.59 -7.55 25.66
N LEU A 118 -9.98 -6.61 24.92
CA LEU A 118 -9.18 -5.51 25.48
C LEU A 118 -9.99 -4.30 25.96
N THR A 119 -11.28 -4.21 25.65
CA THR A 119 -12.08 -3.10 26.16
C THR A 119 -12.35 -3.32 27.65
N LEU A 120 -11.62 -2.59 28.49
CA LEU A 120 -11.78 -2.52 29.95
C LEU A 120 -13.07 -1.82 30.40
N GLU A 121 -13.92 -1.41 29.46
CA GLU A 121 -15.22 -0.79 29.75
C GLU A 121 -16.20 -1.92 30.11
N GLU A 122 -16.72 -1.91 31.34
CA GLU A 122 -17.38 -3.04 32.02
C GLU A 122 -18.71 -3.56 31.43
N ASP A 123 -19.12 -3.17 30.22
CA ASP A 123 -20.35 -3.69 29.60
C ASP A 123 -20.14 -4.11 28.14
N LYS A 124 -19.86 -5.41 27.96
CA LYS A 124 -19.73 -6.18 26.70
C LYS A 124 -18.52 -5.82 25.80
N PRO A 125 -17.94 -6.82 25.09
CA PRO A 125 -16.95 -6.56 24.05
C PRO A 125 -17.55 -5.64 22.99
N ARG A 126 -16.98 -4.44 22.83
CA ARG A 126 -17.47 -3.37 21.93
C ARG A 126 -17.41 -3.76 20.46
N HIS A 127 -16.61 -4.78 20.14
CA HIS A 127 -16.40 -5.29 18.78
C HIS A 127 -16.65 -6.79 18.69
N SER A 128 -17.02 -7.27 17.51
CA SER A 128 -17.29 -8.69 17.25
C SER A 128 -17.02 -9.00 15.78
N ALA A 129 -17.25 -10.24 15.35
CA ALA A 129 -17.23 -10.60 13.93
C ALA A 129 -18.16 -9.72 13.06
N LYS A 130 -19.19 -9.08 13.62
CA LYS A 130 -20.07 -8.17 12.86
C LYS A 130 -19.43 -6.81 12.57
N THR A 131 -18.42 -6.42 13.34
CA THR A 131 -17.87 -5.05 13.33
C THR A 131 -16.37 -4.97 13.11
N THR A 132 -15.65 -6.10 13.16
CA THR A 132 -14.19 -6.14 13.01
C THR A 132 -13.80 -6.51 11.57
N LEU A 133 -12.77 -5.87 11.04
CA LEU A 133 -12.12 -6.22 9.78
C LEU A 133 -10.60 -6.26 9.97
N LEU A 134 -9.96 -7.36 9.61
CA LEU A 134 -8.52 -7.50 9.50
C LEU A 134 -8.10 -7.16 8.07
N VAL A 135 -7.20 -6.20 7.90
CA VAL A 135 -6.54 -5.93 6.61
C VAL A 135 -5.14 -6.51 6.66
N ASP A 136 -4.90 -7.50 5.80
CA ASP A 136 -3.67 -8.29 5.81
C ASP A 136 -3.42 -8.92 4.44
N ASP A 137 -2.16 -9.07 4.05
CA ASP A 137 -1.73 -9.73 2.80
C ASP A 137 -1.78 -11.27 2.82
N SER A 138 -1.90 -11.89 4.00
CA SER A 138 -1.81 -13.35 4.16
C SER A 138 -3.14 -13.97 4.64
N PRO A 139 -3.81 -14.80 3.82
CA PRO A 139 -5.03 -15.51 4.21
C PRO A 139 -4.88 -16.36 5.48
N LEU A 140 -3.68 -16.94 5.69
CA LEU A 140 -3.41 -17.84 6.80
C LEU A 140 -3.42 -17.13 8.16
N LYS A 141 -3.19 -15.82 8.19
CA LYS A 141 -3.28 -15.05 9.45
C LYS A 141 -4.72 -14.89 9.93
N ALA A 142 -5.71 -15.02 9.04
CA ALA A 142 -7.12 -14.86 9.37
C ALA A 142 -7.90 -16.19 9.36
N ILE A 143 -7.20 -17.33 9.39
CA ILE A 143 -7.82 -18.65 9.17
C ILE A 143 -8.97 -18.98 10.13
N LEU A 144 -8.98 -18.39 11.34
CA LEU A 144 -10.05 -18.56 12.33
C LEU A 144 -11.30 -17.71 12.03
N GLN A 145 -11.14 -16.58 11.34
CA GLN A 145 -12.23 -15.67 10.98
C GLN A 145 -12.07 -15.16 9.53
N PRO A 146 -12.13 -16.06 8.52
CA PRO A 146 -11.82 -15.71 7.12
C PRO A 146 -12.76 -14.65 6.55
N TRP A 147 -14.01 -14.58 7.03
CA TRP A 147 -14.99 -13.60 6.60
C TRP A 147 -14.79 -12.21 7.22
N ASN A 148 -13.88 -12.09 8.18
CA ASN A 148 -13.43 -10.81 8.74
C ASN A 148 -12.11 -10.35 8.12
N HIS A 149 -11.65 -10.98 7.04
CA HIS A 149 -10.37 -10.68 6.40
C HIS A 149 -10.56 -9.97 5.07
N LEU A 150 -10.11 -8.73 5.00
CA LEU A 150 -9.82 -8.08 3.72
C LEU A 150 -8.40 -8.47 3.28
N CYS A 151 -8.31 -9.56 2.53
CA CYS A 151 -7.06 -9.96 1.88
C CYS A 151 -6.69 -8.94 0.80
N ILE A 152 -5.46 -8.45 0.81
CA ILE A 152 -4.95 -7.49 -0.19
C ILE A 152 -3.67 -8.04 -0.85
N PRO A 153 -3.23 -7.50 -2.01
CA PRO A 153 -1.93 -7.88 -2.57
C PRO A 153 -0.79 -7.53 -1.60
N GLU A 154 0.18 -8.43 -1.44
CA GLU A 154 1.41 -8.14 -0.69
C GLU A 154 2.21 -7.04 -1.40
N TYR A 155 2.57 -5.98 -0.68
CA TYR A 155 3.44 -4.93 -1.17
C TYR A 155 4.89 -5.40 -1.18
N VAL A 156 5.35 -5.85 -2.34
CA VAL A 156 6.68 -6.43 -2.55
C VAL A 156 7.65 -5.47 -3.22
N GLN A 157 8.94 -5.82 -3.19
CA GLN A 157 10.02 -5.01 -3.77
C GLN A 157 9.81 -4.68 -5.26
N GLU A 158 9.22 -5.61 -6.03
CA GLU A 158 8.94 -5.37 -7.45
C GLU A 158 7.88 -4.29 -7.66
N MET A 159 6.82 -4.28 -6.86
CA MET A 159 5.80 -3.22 -6.90
C MET A 159 6.42 -1.85 -6.59
N ARG A 160 7.24 -1.78 -5.53
CA ARG A 160 7.97 -0.54 -5.20
C ARG A 160 8.88 -0.08 -6.34
N ARG A 161 9.56 -1.01 -7.02
CA ARG A 161 10.43 -0.68 -8.15
C ARG A 161 9.63 -0.04 -9.28
N LEU A 162 8.44 -0.57 -9.57
CA LEU A 162 7.54 -0.01 -10.58
C LEU A 162 7.04 1.39 -10.18
N ASP A 163 6.61 1.57 -8.92
CA ASP A 163 6.19 2.88 -8.41
C ASP A 163 7.30 3.95 -8.58
N LEU A 164 8.54 3.60 -8.19
CA LEU A 164 9.68 4.51 -8.34
C LEU A 164 10.02 4.82 -9.80
N ALA A 165 9.92 3.83 -10.69
CA ALA A 165 10.20 4.03 -12.11
C ALA A 165 9.18 5.00 -12.73
N GLN A 166 7.90 4.85 -12.42
CA GLN A 166 6.86 5.77 -12.89
C GLN A 166 7.06 7.20 -12.38
N ARG A 167 7.51 7.36 -11.12
CA ARG A 167 7.84 8.67 -10.56
C ARG A 167 8.96 9.36 -11.34
N ALA A 168 10.03 8.61 -11.67
CA ALA A 168 11.16 9.12 -12.43
C ALA A 168 10.76 9.51 -13.86
N SER A 169 9.88 8.73 -14.51
CA SER A 169 9.33 9.08 -15.82
C SER A 169 8.46 10.33 -15.78
N GLY A 170 7.60 10.47 -14.75
CA GLY A 170 6.74 11.64 -14.56
C GLY A 170 7.49 12.94 -14.26
N SER A 171 8.61 12.87 -13.54
CA SER A 171 9.45 14.07 -13.33
C SER A 171 10.14 14.52 -14.61
N ASN A 172 10.51 13.59 -15.48
CA ASN A 172 11.19 13.91 -16.73
C ASN A 172 10.24 14.55 -17.75
N SER A 173 8.97 14.11 -17.84
CA SER A 173 7.99 14.73 -18.74
C SER A 173 7.53 16.12 -18.26
N ALA A 174 7.44 16.37 -16.94
CA ALA A 174 7.16 17.69 -16.39
C ALA A 174 8.28 18.72 -16.63
N SER A 175 9.54 18.27 -16.76
CA SER A 175 10.69 19.16 -16.98
C SER A 175 10.92 19.58 -18.45
N ALA A 176 10.24 18.95 -19.40
CA ALA A 176 10.40 19.21 -20.84
C ALA A 176 9.51 20.34 -21.40
N SER A 177 8.73 21.03 -20.56
CA SER A 177 7.71 22.02 -20.98
C SER A 177 7.96 23.47 -20.54
N ALA A 178 9.21 23.84 -20.22
CA ALA A 178 9.59 25.24 -19.99
C ALA A 178 10.12 25.90 -21.29
N PRO A 179 9.59 27.07 -21.73
CA PRO A 179 10.14 27.78 -22.87
C PRO A 179 11.44 28.50 -22.48
N SER A 180 12.51 28.19 -23.20
CA SER A 180 13.77 28.92 -23.18
C SER A 180 13.61 30.29 -23.85
N SER A 181 13.61 31.37 -23.07
CA SER A 181 13.90 32.72 -23.54
C SER A 181 15.22 33.23 -22.95
N ALA A 182 16.08 33.68 -23.86
CA ALA A 182 17.49 34.03 -23.74
C ALA A 182 17.86 35.11 -22.70
N SER A 183 19.11 35.10 -22.19
CA SER A 183 20.18 35.99 -22.68
C SER A 183 21.51 35.91 -21.91
N VAL A 184 22.54 35.97 -22.73
CA VAL A 184 24.00 36.12 -22.63
C VAL A 184 24.57 36.99 -21.48
N SER A 185 25.66 36.52 -20.84
CA SER A 185 26.89 37.32 -20.66
C SER A 185 28.13 36.50 -20.28
N SER A 186 29.22 36.94 -20.90
CA SER A 186 30.56 36.38 -21.07
C SER A 186 31.51 36.62 -19.89
N ASN A 187 32.51 35.74 -19.71
CA ASN A 187 33.93 36.13 -19.68
C ASN A 187 34.90 34.95 -19.76
N GLU A 188 35.98 35.19 -20.52
CA GLU A 188 37.18 34.40 -20.78
C GLU A 188 37.97 33.94 -19.54
N LEU A 189 38.66 32.79 -19.65
CA LEU A 189 40.14 32.76 -19.62
C LEU A 189 40.69 31.44 -20.20
N VAL A 190 41.73 31.60 -21.02
CA VAL A 190 42.47 30.60 -21.81
C VAL A 190 43.53 29.89 -20.97
N GLN A 191 43.78 28.59 -21.21
CA GLN A 191 45.15 28.03 -21.30
C GLN A 191 45.21 26.60 -21.89
N GLU A 192 45.69 26.57 -23.14
CA GLU A 192 46.62 25.68 -23.85
C GLU A 192 46.50 24.12 -23.95
N LYS A 193 46.84 23.71 -25.18
CA LYS A 193 46.88 22.43 -25.94
C LYS A 193 48.13 21.56 -25.60
N PRO A 194 48.42 20.34 -26.19
CA PRO A 194 48.23 19.86 -27.59
C PRO A 194 47.69 18.41 -27.76
N ASP A 195 46.90 18.09 -28.80
CA ASP A 195 47.17 17.88 -30.25
C ASP A 195 47.71 16.47 -30.59
N VAL A 196 46.85 15.63 -31.18
CA VAL A 196 47.21 14.51 -32.09
C VAL A 196 46.08 14.33 -33.12
N GLN A 197 46.47 14.24 -34.39
CA GLN A 197 45.69 14.31 -35.63
C GLN A 197 45.23 12.96 -36.23
N LEU A 198 44.05 13.00 -36.88
CA LEU A 198 43.62 12.42 -38.20
C LEU A 198 43.52 10.88 -38.41
N PRO A 199 42.76 10.36 -39.44
CA PRO A 199 41.99 11.04 -40.50
C PRO A 199 40.52 10.56 -40.73
N GLU A 200 39.87 11.25 -41.67
CA GLU A 200 38.51 11.10 -42.21
C GLU A 200 38.23 9.79 -42.97
N SER A 201 36.96 9.39 -43.00
CA SER A 201 36.39 8.73 -44.18
C SER A 201 34.89 9.01 -44.32
N THR A 202 34.55 9.48 -45.52
CA THR A 202 33.24 9.88 -46.04
C THR A 202 32.24 8.73 -46.17
N SER A 203 30.95 8.98 -45.90
CA SER A 203 29.85 8.46 -46.74
C SER A 203 28.54 9.18 -46.42
N ALA A 204 27.90 9.65 -47.49
CA ALA A 204 26.66 10.40 -47.49
C ALA A 204 25.43 9.48 -47.62
N VAL A 205 24.25 10.11 -47.45
CA VAL A 205 22.92 9.74 -47.95
C VAL A 205 22.03 8.92 -46.99
N GLY A 206 20.91 9.54 -46.62
CA GLY A 206 19.76 8.79 -46.09
C GLY A 206 18.73 9.58 -45.28
N ASN A 207 18.38 10.81 -45.68
CA ASN A 207 17.34 11.60 -45.01
C ASN A 207 15.96 10.94 -45.28
N ARG A 208 15.49 10.06 -44.37
CA ARG A 208 14.11 9.55 -44.38
C ARG A 208 13.31 10.32 -43.32
N ARG A 209 12.40 11.16 -43.80
CA ARG A 209 11.35 11.80 -42.99
C ARG A 209 10.63 10.70 -42.20
N ALA A 210 10.76 10.74 -40.89
CA ALA A 210 9.86 10.03 -39.99
C ALA A 210 8.46 10.60 -40.21
N SER A 211 7.53 9.72 -40.53
CA SER A 211 6.09 9.98 -40.55
C SER A 211 5.66 10.54 -39.19
N ASP A 212 4.87 11.61 -39.22
CA ASP A 212 4.12 12.15 -38.09
C ASP A 212 3.12 11.09 -37.58
N GLU A 213 3.61 10.14 -36.78
CA GLU A 213 2.76 9.42 -35.83
C GLU A 213 2.62 10.29 -34.59
N PRO A 214 1.38 10.60 -34.14
CA PRO A 214 1.20 11.30 -32.89
C PRO A 214 1.82 10.47 -31.77
N ALA A 215 2.69 11.11 -30.97
CA ALA A 215 3.33 10.48 -29.82
C ALA A 215 2.26 9.78 -28.94
N PRO A 216 2.53 8.58 -28.42
CA PRO A 216 1.60 7.90 -27.54
C PRO A 216 1.21 8.83 -26.40
N VAL A 217 -0.09 9.05 -26.20
CA VAL A 217 -0.61 9.78 -25.04
C VAL A 217 -0.05 9.07 -23.80
N GLU A 218 0.87 9.71 -23.07
CA GLU A 218 1.49 9.11 -21.89
C GLU A 218 0.38 8.67 -20.94
N ALA A 219 0.29 7.35 -20.69
CA ALA A 219 -0.70 6.82 -19.78
C ALA A 219 -0.51 7.46 -18.40
N PRO A 220 -1.59 7.87 -17.69
CA PRO A 220 -1.47 8.48 -16.39
C PRO A 220 -0.61 7.62 -15.45
N ILE A 221 0.29 8.25 -14.70
CA ILE A 221 1.10 7.58 -13.67
C ILE A 221 0.15 6.85 -12.71
N GLN A 222 0.32 5.54 -12.59
CA GLN A 222 -0.55 4.68 -11.82
C GLN A 222 0.27 3.86 -10.82
N TYR A 223 0.48 4.47 -9.65
CA TYR A 223 1.00 3.78 -8.47
C TYR A 223 0.02 2.71 -7.98
N ASP A 224 0.51 1.76 -7.18
CA ASP A 224 -0.32 0.74 -6.52
C ASP A 224 -1.56 1.36 -5.83
N PRO A 225 -2.79 1.12 -6.33
CA PRO A 225 -3.99 1.77 -5.82
C PRO A 225 -4.60 1.06 -4.61
N THR A 226 -3.95 0.02 -4.07
CA THR A 226 -4.54 -0.86 -3.05
C THR A 226 -5.05 -0.10 -1.84
N LEU A 227 -4.29 0.85 -1.27
CA LEU A 227 -4.75 1.58 -0.09
C LEU A 227 -5.91 2.52 -0.40
N LEU A 228 -6.02 3.06 -1.63
CA LEU A 228 -7.22 3.77 -2.05
C LEU A 228 -8.42 2.83 -2.12
N ALA A 229 -8.25 1.62 -2.65
CA ALA A 229 -9.32 0.64 -2.69
C ALA A 229 -9.79 0.24 -1.28
N VAL A 230 -8.86 0.06 -0.34
CA VAL A 230 -9.19 -0.19 1.07
C VAL A 230 -10.02 0.96 1.66
N ILE A 231 -9.70 2.23 1.38
CA ILE A 231 -10.52 3.37 1.83
C ILE A 231 -11.95 3.26 1.28
N GLY A 232 -12.10 2.98 -0.01
CA GLY A 232 -13.42 2.84 -0.64
C GLY A 232 -14.25 1.70 -0.04
N ILE A 233 -13.62 0.58 0.28
CA ILE A 233 -14.26 -0.56 0.97
C ILE A 233 -14.68 -0.16 2.38
N LEU A 234 -13.81 0.50 3.15
CA LEU A 234 -14.13 0.94 4.52
C LEU A 234 -15.27 1.95 4.56
N ASP A 235 -15.27 2.91 3.63
CA ASP A 235 -16.35 3.89 3.50
C ASP A 235 -17.70 3.23 3.19
N HIS A 236 -17.72 2.15 2.40
CA HIS A 236 -18.92 1.33 2.22
C HIS A 236 -19.30 0.57 3.50
N LEU A 237 -18.35 -0.13 4.12
CA LEU A 237 -18.56 -0.92 5.35
C LEU A 237 -19.03 -0.09 6.55
N LYS A 238 -18.86 1.24 6.52
CA LYS A 238 -19.45 2.18 7.48
C LYS A 238 -20.97 1.96 7.64
N HIS A 239 -21.65 1.59 6.57
CA HIS A 239 -23.11 1.43 6.50
C HIS A 239 -23.56 -0.02 6.65
N GLU A 240 -22.65 -0.98 6.57
CA GLU A 240 -22.97 -2.39 6.74
C GLU A 240 -23.19 -2.72 8.22
N GLU A 241 -24.24 -3.47 8.55
CA GLU A 241 -24.48 -3.89 9.94
C GLU A 241 -23.57 -5.07 10.33
N ASN A 242 -23.30 -5.97 9.38
CA ASN A 242 -22.56 -7.21 9.60
C ASN A 242 -21.46 -7.40 8.54
N VAL A 243 -20.23 -7.02 8.91
CA VAL A 243 -19.04 -7.12 8.04
C VAL A 243 -18.81 -8.54 7.55
N ALA A 244 -18.84 -9.53 8.46
CA ALA A 244 -18.60 -10.92 8.09
C ALA A 244 -19.64 -11.45 7.10
N SER A 245 -20.93 -11.13 7.31
CA SER A 245 -21.98 -11.53 6.37
C SER A 245 -21.81 -10.87 5.00
N TRP A 246 -21.50 -9.58 4.94
CA TRP A 246 -21.27 -8.87 3.69
C TRP A 246 -20.10 -9.45 2.89
N MET A 247 -18.99 -9.75 3.58
CA MET A 247 -17.82 -10.40 2.98
C MET A 247 -18.17 -11.80 2.45
N HIS A 248 -18.88 -12.61 3.25
CA HIS A 248 -19.31 -13.96 2.87
C HIS A 248 -20.24 -13.95 1.65
N SER A 249 -21.14 -12.98 1.55
CA SER A 249 -22.05 -12.80 0.42
C SER A 249 -21.38 -12.25 -0.85
N GLY A 250 -20.05 -12.12 -0.87
CA GLY A 250 -19.30 -11.66 -2.03
C GLY A 250 -19.35 -10.14 -2.24
N GLY A 251 -19.58 -9.35 -1.19
CA GLY A 251 -19.73 -7.89 -1.29
C GLY A 251 -18.58 -7.18 -2.00
N LEU A 252 -17.36 -7.71 -1.93
CA LEU A 252 -16.20 -7.17 -2.63
C LEU A 252 -16.30 -7.28 -4.17
N LEU A 253 -16.95 -8.32 -4.69
CA LEU A 253 -17.11 -8.57 -6.13
C LEU A 253 -18.40 -7.96 -6.69
N HIS A 254 -19.45 -7.88 -5.88
CA HIS A 254 -20.76 -7.33 -6.24
C HIS A 254 -20.86 -5.80 -6.10
N ALA A 255 -19.72 -5.12 -5.88
CA ALA A 255 -19.61 -3.68 -5.98
C ALA A 255 -20.37 -3.18 -7.22
N PRO A 256 -21.33 -2.23 -7.09
CA PRO A 256 -22.29 -1.95 -8.14
C PRO A 256 -21.56 -1.51 -9.41
N THR A 257 -21.45 -2.44 -10.34
CA THR A 257 -21.22 -2.11 -11.74
C THR A 257 -22.39 -1.24 -12.14
N SER A 258 -22.12 0.00 -12.53
CA SER A 258 -23.08 0.90 -13.17
C SER A 258 -23.52 0.30 -14.52
N ALA A 259 -24.28 -0.79 -14.47
CA ALA A 259 -24.93 -1.44 -15.60
C ALA A 259 -25.93 -2.45 -15.01
N SER A 260 -27.21 -2.10 -15.11
CA SER A 260 -28.29 -3.07 -14.99
C SER A 260 -28.15 -4.12 -16.09
N SER A 261 -27.98 -5.39 -15.75
CA SER A 261 -28.51 -6.50 -16.55
C SER A 261 -28.42 -7.85 -15.84
N SER A 262 -29.60 -8.46 -15.70
CA SER A 262 -29.88 -9.89 -15.60
C SER A 262 -29.20 -10.72 -14.51
N SER A 263 -30.04 -11.29 -13.65
CA SER A 263 -29.77 -12.48 -12.85
C SER A 263 -29.31 -13.63 -13.76
N SER A 264 -28.00 -13.86 -13.81
CA SER A 264 -27.44 -15.16 -14.15
C SER A 264 -26.62 -15.62 -12.96
N THR A 265 -27.18 -16.60 -12.23
CA THR A 265 -26.42 -17.40 -11.27
C THR A 265 -25.16 -17.92 -11.95
N PRO A 266 -23.95 -17.67 -11.42
CA PRO A 266 -22.73 -18.19 -12.00
C PRO A 266 -22.76 -19.71 -11.82
N THR A 267 -22.80 -20.46 -12.93
CA THR A 267 -22.50 -21.89 -12.93
C THR A 267 -21.05 -22.07 -12.45
N LEU A 268 -20.91 -22.76 -11.32
CA LEU A 268 -19.61 -23.09 -10.73
C LEU A 268 -18.83 -24.02 -11.66
N ASP A 269 -17.93 -23.43 -12.44
CA ASP A 269 -16.85 -24.17 -13.09
C ASP A 269 -15.82 -24.55 -12.01
N HIS A 270 -15.81 -25.83 -11.62
CA HIS A 270 -14.97 -26.38 -10.57
C HIS A 270 -13.47 -26.46 -10.91
N THR A 271 -13.03 -25.90 -12.05
CA THR A 271 -11.63 -25.86 -12.46
C THR A 271 -10.96 -24.50 -12.29
N ASN A 272 -11.71 -23.45 -11.97
CA ASN A 272 -11.19 -22.09 -11.89
C ASN A 272 -10.85 -21.73 -10.43
N LYS A 273 -9.56 -21.56 -10.11
CA LYS A 273 -9.15 -20.95 -8.83
C LYS A 273 -9.88 -19.61 -8.74
N GLN A 274 -10.83 -19.50 -7.80
CA GLN A 274 -11.62 -18.29 -7.65
C GLN A 274 -10.69 -17.12 -7.40
N LYS A 275 -10.67 -16.17 -8.34
CA LYS A 275 -9.83 -14.98 -8.26
C LYS A 275 -10.23 -14.11 -7.07
N LEU A 276 -9.26 -13.49 -6.43
CA LEU A 276 -9.49 -12.50 -5.38
C LEU A 276 -9.96 -11.17 -5.98
N TRP A 277 -10.67 -10.36 -5.20
CA TRP A 277 -11.29 -9.10 -5.67
C TRP A 277 -10.30 -8.15 -6.35
N PHE A 278 -9.05 -8.10 -5.88
CA PHE A 278 -7.99 -7.25 -6.44
C PHE A 278 -7.37 -7.81 -7.71
N GLU A 279 -7.63 -9.08 -8.06
CA GLU A 279 -7.20 -9.69 -9.32
C GLU A 279 -8.17 -9.40 -10.49
N HIS A 280 -9.27 -8.71 -10.19
CA HIS A 280 -10.20 -8.15 -11.17
C HIS A 280 -9.91 -6.65 -11.34
N PRO A 281 -9.23 -6.21 -12.43
CA PRO A 281 -8.82 -4.82 -12.58
C PRO A 281 -9.96 -3.80 -12.49
N THR A 282 -11.14 -4.15 -12.98
CA THR A 282 -12.35 -3.31 -12.90
C THR A 282 -12.86 -3.16 -11.48
N VAL A 283 -12.85 -4.23 -10.69
CA VAL A 283 -13.26 -4.22 -9.27
C VAL A 283 -12.26 -3.41 -8.43
N LEU A 284 -10.95 -3.62 -8.64
CA LEU A 284 -9.91 -2.83 -7.96
C LEU A 284 -10.03 -1.34 -8.30
N ALA A 285 -10.22 -1.00 -9.58
CA ALA A 285 -10.37 0.37 -10.04
C ALA A 285 -11.63 1.03 -9.47
N TYR A 286 -12.74 0.29 -9.39
CA TYR A 286 -13.98 0.76 -8.77
C TYR A 286 -13.74 1.15 -7.31
N TRP A 287 -13.17 0.26 -6.51
CA TRP A 287 -12.93 0.53 -5.09
C TRP A 287 -11.93 1.67 -4.89
N ALA A 288 -10.91 1.75 -5.74
CA ALA A 288 -9.96 2.86 -5.69
C ALA A 288 -10.59 4.20 -6.06
N SER A 289 -11.55 4.23 -6.99
CA SER A 289 -12.34 5.44 -7.31
C SER A 289 -13.16 5.89 -6.11
N ARG A 290 -13.91 4.95 -5.51
CA ARG A 290 -14.66 5.19 -4.28
C ARG A 290 -13.77 5.70 -3.15
N GLY A 291 -12.55 5.19 -3.03
CA GLY A 291 -11.60 5.67 -2.04
C GLY A 291 -11.19 7.13 -2.26
N ARG A 292 -10.98 7.54 -3.51
CA ARG A 292 -10.71 8.94 -3.85
C ARG A 292 -11.91 9.84 -3.54
N GLU A 293 -13.12 9.40 -3.85
CA GLU A 293 -14.36 10.11 -3.51
C GLU A 293 -14.52 10.28 -1.99
N ALA A 294 -14.26 9.23 -1.21
CA ALA A 294 -14.33 9.28 0.25
C ALA A 294 -13.28 10.23 0.85
N LEU A 295 -12.07 10.28 0.29
CA LEU A 295 -11.06 11.27 0.66
C LEU A 295 -11.53 12.70 0.33
N GLN A 296 -12.08 12.91 -0.87
CA GLN A 296 -12.59 14.21 -1.30
C GLN A 296 -13.73 14.71 -0.39
N GLN A 297 -14.65 13.83 0.02
CA GLN A 297 -15.76 14.19 0.92
C GLN A 297 -15.29 14.64 2.31
N LEU A 298 -14.10 14.19 2.74
CA LEU A 298 -13.46 14.63 3.99
C LEU A 298 -12.44 15.75 3.76
N GLU A 299 -12.39 16.32 2.55
CA GLU A 299 -11.44 17.37 2.17
C GLU A 299 -9.96 16.95 2.36
N LEU A 300 -9.69 15.65 2.19
CA LEU A 300 -8.34 15.07 2.32
C LEU A 300 -7.65 14.99 0.96
N GLU A 301 -6.39 15.42 0.93
CA GLU A 301 -5.55 15.33 -0.26
C GLU A 301 -5.17 13.88 -0.61
N VAL A 302 -5.23 13.54 -1.90
CA VAL A 302 -4.77 12.25 -2.42
C VAL A 302 -3.27 12.35 -2.74
N THR A 303 -2.43 12.01 -1.76
CA THR A 303 -0.96 12.00 -1.90
C THR A 303 -0.45 10.57 -2.11
N SER A 304 0.39 10.34 -3.13
CA SER A 304 1.00 9.02 -3.35
C SER A 304 2.05 8.68 -2.30
N GLY A 305 2.81 9.67 -1.81
CA GLY A 305 3.85 9.47 -0.81
C GLY A 305 5.02 8.59 -1.27
N VAL A 306 5.17 8.39 -2.59
CA VAL A 306 6.27 7.61 -3.16
C VAL A 306 7.53 8.48 -3.20
N GLU A 307 8.51 8.13 -2.37
CA GLU A 307 9.82 8.77 -2.25
C GLU A 307 10.95 7.86 -2.77
#